data_AF-A0A0G4EKG4-F1
#
_entry.id   AF-A0A0G4EKG4-F1
#
_cell.length_a   1.000
_cell.length_b   1.000
_cell.length_c   1.000
_cell.angle_alpha   90.00
_cell.angle_beta   90.00
_cell.angle_gamma   90.00
#
_symmetry.space_group_name_H-M   'P 1'
#
loop_
_entity.id
_entity.type
_entity.pdbx_description
1 polymer ?
#
loop_
_entity_poly.entity_id
_entity_poly.type
_entity_poly.pdbx_seq_one_letter_code
_entity_poly.pdbx_strand_id
1 'polypeptide(L)'
;MFQPDVTPDAIPPRNYPPHLTTKKAALYVLIASTLQILFVTAEELLQRRLLGWAALPPSVTDDAVRLAVRFLLWDALAIVGYATVSIVTLERGHLRSRYGSYAELLKLQASLPLIYICTAPSETLSASGVSWSVYLCGFFVGLLFTYSDNQPFLQRVGCKVPVPALWSTLTRKEGVFVAGGLGVSLAAALQLCGELWRQQMLTRLVTNLGLLLSAFGAYYLHKARGKRWRFSEIGVHFHHYINGGLLPLLFTAFRGRLAEALQGVFFGVYVEGIAVWGMDPILF
;
A
#
# COMPACT_ATOMS: atom_id res chain seq x y z
N MET A 1 23.33 11.64 -8.32
CA MET A 1 22.15 12.10 -7.57
C MET A 1 20.92 11.77 -8.40
N PHE A 2 20.07 10.83 -7.96
CA PHE A 2 18.89 10.42 -8.71
C PHE A 2 17.70 11.31 -8.31
N GLN A 3 17.51 12.38 -9.07
CA GLN A 3 16.20 13.04 -9.15
C GLN A 3 15.66 12.70 -10.54
N PRO A 4 14.70 11.79 -10.66
CA PRO A 4 14.12 11.49 -11.96
C PRO A 4 13.46 12.77 -12.47
N ASP A 5 14.01 13.34 -13.54
CA ASP A 5 13.52 14.57 -14.16
C ASP A 5 12.04 14.37 -14.50
N VAL A 6 11.18 15.12 -13.81
CA VAL A 6 9.73 15.09 -14.06
C VAL A 6 9.51 15.98 -15.28
N THR A 7 9.38 15.36 -16.44
CA THR A 7 9.08 16.08 -17.67
C THR A 7 7.72 16.81 -17.53
N PRO A 8 7.50 17.96 -18.22
CA PRO A 8 6.25 18.71 -18.10
C PRO A 8 4.99 17.90 -18.45
N ASP A 9 5.14 16.84 -19.23
CA ASP A 9 4.12 15.89 -19.68
C ASP A 9 4.04 14.61 -18.82
N ALA A 10 4.83 14.50 -17.74
CA ALA A 10 4.75 13.38 -16.82
C ALA A 10 3.33 13.25 -16.24
N ILE A 11 2.91 12.01 -16.01
CA ILE A 11 1.60 11.71 -15.42
C ILE A 11 1.83 10.99 -14.08
N PRO A 12 1.36 11.55 -12.95
CA PRO A 12 0.72 12.86 -12.81
C PRO A 12 1.71 14.05 -13.00
N PRO A 13 1.22 15.25 -13.38
CA PRO A 13 2.05 16.38 -13.75
C PRO A 13 2.90 16.90 -12.60
N ARG A 14 4.03 17.55 -12.91
CA ARG A 14 5.02 18.05 -11.92
C ARG A 14 4.42 18.87 -10.76
N ASN A 15 3.33 19.59 -11.01
CA ASN A 15 2.67 20.45 -10.02
C ASN A 15 1.57 19.73 -9.22
N TYR A 16 1.49 18.41 -9.32
CA TYR A 16 0.50 17.58 -8.67
C TYR A 16 1.11 16.77 -7.52
N PRO A 17 0.47 16.70 -6.35
CA PRO A 17 -0.67 17.50 -5.87
C PRO A 17 -0.22 18.91 -5.41
N PRO A 18 -1.14 19.88 -5.22
CA PRO A 18 -0.78 21.25 -4.82
C PRO A 18 0.11 21.28 -3.57
N HIS A 19 1.10 22.19 -3.55
CA HIS A 19 2.06 22.30 -2.46
C HIS A 19 1.37 22.49 -1.10
N LEU A 20 1.46 21.47 -0.25
CA LEU A 20 1.11 21.56 1.16
C LEU A 20 2.29 22.12 1.95
N THR A 21 2.06 23.11 2.80
CA THR A 21 3.07 23.59 3.75
C THR A 21 3.35 22.53 4.80
N THR A 22 4.57 22.48 5.35
CA THR A 22 4.95 21.51 6.40
C THR A 22 3.98 21.53 7.60
N LYS A 23 3.49 22.71 8.00
CA LYS A 23 2.50 22.85 9.08
C LYS A 23 1.16 22.21 8.73
N LYS A 24 0.66 22.41 7.50
CA LYS A 24 -0.59 21.78 7.04
C LYS A 24 -0.44 20.28 6.91
N ALA A 25 0.70 19.81 6.40
CA ALA A 25 1.02 18.40 6.34
C ALA A 25 1.03 17.76 7.73
N ALA A 26 1.77 18.32 8.70
CA ALA A 26 1.80 17.81 10.07
C ALA A 26 0.41 17.79 10.73
N LEU A 27 -0.42 18.81 10.48
CA LEU A 27 -1.80 18.83 10.96
C LEU A 27 -2.64 17.72 10.32
N TYR A 28 -2.51 17.48 9.01
CA TYR A 28 -3.23 16.39 8.34
C TYR A 28 -2.75 15.01 8.77
N VAL A 29 -1.44 14.83 9.00
CA VAL A 29 -0.88 13.60 9.60
C VAL A 29 -1.57 13.38 10.94
N LEU A 30 -1.56 14.39 11.81
CA LEU A 30 -2.15 14.30 13.14
C LEU A 30 -3.66 14.01 13.08
N ILE A 31 -4.40 14.70 12.21
CA ILE A 31 -5.84 14.48 12.01
C ILE A 31 -6.09 13.06 11.51
N ALA A 32 -5.34 12.60 10.50
CA ALA A 32 -5.46 11.25 9.97
C ALA A 32 -5.21 10.23 11.08
N SER A 33 -4.05 10.27 11.75
CA SER A 33 -3.73 9.37 12.86
C SER A 33 -4.76 9.43 14.00
N THR A 34 -5.30 10.62 14.32
CA THR A 34 -6.33 10.78 15.35
C THR A 34 -7.66 10.16 14.93
N LEU A 35 -8.14 10.44 13.71
CA LEU A 35 -9.36 9.85 13.15
C LEU A 35 -9.24 8.32 13.09
N GLN A 36 -8.04 7.80 12.86
CA GLN A 36 -7.76 6.37 12.81
C GLN A 36 -7.87 5.72 14.19
N ILE A 37 -7.25 6.32 15.20
CA ILE A 37 -7.40 5.88 16.60
C ILE A 37 -8.87 5.92 17.01
N LEU A 38 -9.58 7.00 16.68
CA LEU A 38 -11.00 7.15 16.98
C LEU A 38 -11.85 6.10 16.26
N PHE A 39 -11.55 5.80 14.99
CA PHE A 39 -12.27 4.79 14.22
C PHE A 39 -12.10 3.39 14.82
N VAL A 40 -10.85 2.97 15.10
CA VAL A 40 -10.57 1.67 15.72
C VAL A 40 -11.26 1.56 17.09
N THR A 41 -11.24 2.65 17.86
CA THR A 41 -11.94 2.70 19.15
C THR A 41 -13.47 2.64 19.00
N ALA A 42 -14.03 3.27 17.96
CA ALA A 42 -15.47 3.28 17.70
C ALA A 42 -16.00 1.94 17.19
N GLU A 43 -15.24 1.25 16.32
CA GLU A 43 -15.58 -0.11 15.86
C GLU A 43 -15.67 -1.07 17.05
N GLU A 44 -14.66 -1.03 17.92
CA GLU A 44 -14.64 -1.79 19.17
C GLU A 44 -15.87 -1.47 20.02
N LEU A 45 -16.12 -0.18 20.33
CA LEU A 45 -17.29 0.24 21.12
C LEU A 45 -18.63 -0.21 20.51
N LEU A 46 -18.74 -0.21 19.18
CA LEU A 46 -19.91 -0.71 18.47
C LEU A 46 -20.07 -2.23 18.65
N GLN A 47 -18.98 -3.01 18.51
CA GLN A 47 -18.99 -4.43 18.81
C GLN A 47 -19.41 -4.70 20.27
N ARG A 48 -18.94 -3.88 21.22
CA ARG A 48 -19.35 -3.98 22.64
C ARG A 48 -20.82 -3.71 22.85
N ARG A 49 -21.38 -2.74 22.13
CA ARG A 49 -22.79 -2.40 22.21
C ARG A 49 -23.67 -3.50 21.59
N LEU A 50 -23.23 -4.09 20.49
CA LEU A 50 -23.95 -5.17 19.80
C LEU A 50 -23.93 -6.49 20.59
N LEU A 51 -22.82 -6.79 21.29
CA LEU A 51 -22.65 -8.01 22.08
C LEU A 51 -23.17 -7.89 23.53
N GLY A 52 -23.53 -6.68 23.96
CA GLY A 52 -23.99 -6.40 25.33
C GLY A 52 -22.81 -6.13 26.28
N TRP A 53 -22.86 -4.99 26.98
CA TRP A 53 -21.78 -4.50 27.85
C TRP A 53 -21.44 -5.43 29.03
N ALA A 54 -22.40 -6.25 29.46
CA ALA A 54 -22.23 -7.20 30.57
C ALA A 54 -21.62 -8.55 30.15
N ALA A 55 -21.51 -8.82 28.84
CA ALA A 55 -21.05 -10.11 28.31
C ALA A 55 -19.56 -10.14 27.94
N LEU A 56 -18.87 -8.99 27.98
CA LEU A 56 -17.49 -8.89 27.52
C LEU A 56 -16.51 -8.99 28.69
N PRO A 57 -15.68 -10.03 28.74
CA PRO A 57 -14.68 -10.18 29.79
C PRO A 57 -13.66 -9.02 29.77
N PRO A 58 -13.01 -8.71 30.90
CA PRO A 58 -11.97 -7.67 31.01
C PRO A 58 -10.84 -7.75 29.97
N SER A 59 -10.64 -8.92 29.37
CA SER A 59 -9.68 -9.14 28.27
C SER A 59 -9.94 -8.28 27.02
N VAL A 60 -11.16 -7.78 26.85
CA VAL A 60 -11.59 -7.02 25.67
C VAL A 60 -11.01 -5.59 25.65
N THR A 61 -10.77 -4.99 26.82
CA THR A 61 -9.99 -3.72 26.92
C THR A 61 -8.53 -3.89 26.55
N ASP A 62 -7.93 -5.04 26.85
CA ASP A 62 -6.55 -5.30 26.47
C ASP A 62 -6.43 -5.50 24.96
N ASP A 63 -7.43 -6.10 24.32
CA ASP A 63 -7.42 -6.36 22.88
C ASP A 63 -7.49 -5.08 22.05
N ALA A 64 -8.31 -4.11 22.45
CA ALA A 64 -8.38 -2.79 21.81
C ALA A 64 -7.05 -2.02 21.92
N VAL A 65 -6.43 -2.03 23.09
CA VAL A 65 -5.12 -1.40 23.31
C VAL A 65 -4.04 -2.10 22.49
N ARG A 66 -4.02 -3.44 22.48
CA ARG A 66 -3.12 -4.23 21.63
C ARG A 66 -3.32 -3.86 20.17
N LEU A 67 -4.56 -3.69 19.72
CA LEU A 67 -4.89 -3.34 18.36
C LEU A 67 -4.37 -1.96 17.95
N ALA A 68 -4.61 -0.96 18.80
CA ALA A 68 -4.10 0.39 18.60
C ALA A 68 -2.56 0.41 18.56
N VAL A 69 -1.90 -0.28 19.50
CA VAL A 69 -0.43 -0.38 19.52
C VAL A 69 0.10 -1.05 18.24
N ARG A 70 -0.55 -2.12 17.78
CA ARG A 70 -0.19 -2.80 16.52
C ARG A 70 -0.29 -1.86 15.33
N PHE A 71 -1.40 -1.15 15.21
CA PHE A 71 -1.60 -0.20 14.13
C PHE A 71 -0.56 0.93 14.17
N LEU A 72 -0.26 1.46 15.36
CA LEU A 72 0.78 2.49 15.52
C LEU A 72 2.17 1.98 15.10
N LEU A 73 2.50 0.71 15.36
CA LEU A 73 3.74 0.10 14.87
C LEU A 73 3.77 0.01 13.33
N TRP A 74 2.63 -0.29 12.70
CA TRP A 74 2.50 -0.31 11.24
C TRP A 74 2.65 1.07 10.62
N ASP A 75 1.99 2.08 11.18
CA ASP A 75 2.12 3.47 10.74
C ASP A 75 3.57 3.97 10.92
N ALA A 76 4.18 3.69 12.08
CA ALA A 76 5.59 4.01 12.31
C ALA A 76 6.52 3.34 11.28
N LEU A 77 6.29 2.05 10.97
CA LEU A 77 7.06 1.33 9.97
C LEU A 77 6.88 1.92 8.56
N ALA A 78 5.66 2.31 8.20
CA ALA A 78 5.38 2.98 6.93
C ALA A 78 6.11 4.33 6.83
N ILE A 79 6.09 5.14 7.89
CA ILE A 79 6.80 6.42 7.95
C ILE A 79 8.31 6.20 7.85
N VAL A 80 8.87 5.22 8.57
CA VAL A 80 10.30 4.87 8.51
C VAL A 80 10.69 4.40 7.11
N GLY A 81 9.87 3.56 6.46
CA GLY A 81 10.13 3.13 5.09
C GLY A 81 10.07 4.30 4.10
N TYR A 82 9.07 5.17 4.23
CA TYR A 82 8.95 6.37 3.41
C TYR A 82 10.15 7.32 3.60
N ALA A 83 10.60 7.48 4.86
CA ALA A 83 11.79 8.24 5.20
C ALA A 83 13.06 7.61 4.61
N THR A 84 13.20 6.29 4.69
CA THR A 84 14.32 5.54 4.11
C THR A 84 14.39 5.82 2.61
N VAL A 85 13.28 5.68 1.88
CA VAL A 85 13.27 5.95 0.44
C VAL A 85 13.52 7.43 0.14
N SER A 86 12.82 8.34 0.81
CA SER A 86 12.89 9.78 0.49
C SER A 86 14.21 10.43 0.89
N ILE A 87 14.74 10.11 2.07
CA ILE A 87 15.91 10.75 2.66
C ILE A 87 17.19 9.97 2.33
N VAL A 88 17.18 8.64 2.45
CA VAL A 88 18.38 7.83 2.27
C VAL A 88 18.57 7.47 0.79
N THR A 89 17.57 6.84 0.17
CA THR A 89 17.72 6.35 -1.22
C THR A 89 17.69 7.50 -2.24
N LEU A 90 16.87 8.53 -1.99
CA LEU A 90 16.65 9.63 -2.93
C LEU A 90 17.22 10.98 -2.48
N GLU A 91 17.85 11.04 -1.30
CA GLU A 91 18.60 12.21 -0.81
C GLU A 91 17.81 13.54 -0.80
N ARG A 92 16.47 13.49 -0.61
CA ARG A 92 15.61 14.69 -0.71
C ARG A 92 15.66 15.62 0.51
N GLY A 93 16.41 15.27 1.55
CA GLY A 93 16.56 16.02 2.81
C GLY A 93 15.31 16.07 3.72
N HIS A 94 14.13 15.73 3.20
CA HIS A 94 12.85 15.76 3.91
C HIS A 94 11.93 14.61 3.45
N LEU A 95 10.83 14.38 4.18
CA LEU A 95 9.78 13.40 3.85
C LEU A 95 8.87 13.86 2.68
N ARG A 96 9.46 14.42 1.62
CA ARG A 96 8.73 14.87 0.44
C ARG A 96 8.74 13.79 -0.62
N SER A 97 7.63 13.68 -1.35
CA SER A 97 7.54 12.85 -2.56
C SER A 97 8.41 13.44 -3.69
N ARG A 98 8.46 12.77 -4.85
CA ARG A 98 9.14 13.32 -6.05
C ARG A 98 8.58 14.67 -6.50
N TYR A 99 7.33 14.95 -6.13
CA TYR A 99 6.63 16.19 -6.45
C TYR A 99 6.95 17.32 -5.46
N GLY A 100 7.85 17.09 -4.50
CA GLY A 100 8.24 18.09 -3.51
C GLY A 100 7.14 18.43 -2.50
N SER A 101 6.12 17.59 -2.38
CA SER A 101 4.99 17.77 -1.44
C SER A 101 4.94 16.64 -0.40
N TYR A 102 4.28 16.90 0.72
CA TYR A 102 3.99 15.90 1.76
C TYR A 102 2.70 15.13 1.51
N ALA A 103 1.99 15.43 0.43
CA ALA A 103 0.68 14.84 0.20
C ALA A 103 0.77 13.31 0.11
N GLU A 104 1.79 12.77 -0.57
CA GLU A 104 1.92 11.30 -0.72
C GLU A 104 2.15 10.58 0.61
N LEU A 105 2.83 11.22 1.56
CA LEU A 105 2.92 10.70 2.93
C LEU A 105 1.54 10.68 3.59
N LEU A 106 0.74 11.74 3.42
CA LEU A 106 -0.65 11.76 3.91
C LEU A 106 -1.52 10.71 3.24
N LYS A 107 -1.32 10.48 1.94
CA LYS A 107 -2.04 9.45 1.19
C LYS A 107 -1.71 8.06 1.71
N LEU A 108 -0.43 7.79 1.96
CA LEU A 108 0.04 6.57 2.61
C LEU A 108 -0.62 6.41 3.98
N GLN A 109 -0.59 7.43 4.84
CA GLN A 109 -1.17 7.29 6.16
C GLN A 109 -2.69 7.13 6.14
N ALA A 110 -3.40 7.77 5.21
CA ALA A 110 -4.84 7.63 5.07
C ALA A 110 -5.25 6.26 4.50
N SER A 111 -4.39 5.60 3.73
CA SER A 111 -4.69 4.30 3.14
C SER A 111 -4.45 3.13 4.10
N LEU A 112 -3.46 3.20 5.00
CA LEU A 112 -3.17 2.12 5.96
C LEU A 112 -4.40 1.67 6.77
N PRO A 113 -5.26 2.55 7.30
CA PRO A 113 -6.48 2.16 8.02
C PRO A 113 -7.49 1.46 7.13
N LEU A 114 -7.67 1.94 5.89
CA LEU A 114 -8.57 1.31 4.94
C LEU A 114 -8.11 -0.10 4.64
N ILE A 115 -6.81 -0.27 4.40
CA ILE A 115 -6.19 -1.57 4.17
C ILE A 115 -6.33 -2.44 5.43
N TYR A 116 -6.09 -1.89 6.62
CA TYR A 116 -6.16 -2.55 7.92
C TYR A 116 -7.56 -3.10 8.24
N ILE A 117 -8.60 -2.29 8.04
CA ILE A 117 -10.00 -2.70 8.19
C ILE A 117 -10.31 -3.84 7.23
N CYS A 118 -9.83 -3.75 5.99
CA CYS A 118 -10.02 -4.81 5.00
C CYS A 118 -9.22 -6.10 5.29
N THR A 119 -8.26 -6.11 6.21
CA THR A 119 -7.41 -7.28 6.52
C THR A 119 -7.85 -8.08 7.76
N ALA A 120 -8.81 -7.56 8.52
CA ALA A 120 -9.31 -8.04 9.81
C ALA A 120 -8.32 -7.88 11.00
N PRO A 121 -8.71 -7.13 12.05
CA PRO A 121 -7.86 -6.83 13.20
C PRO A 121 -7.44 -8.05 14.07
N SER A 122 -8.24 -9.11 14.09
CA SER A 122 -8.07 -10.26 15.00
C SER A 122 -6.93 -11.21 14.63
N GLU A 123 -6.48 -11.23 13.37
CA GLU A 123 -5.42 -12.10 12.84
C GLU A 123 -4.24 -11.27 12.34
N THR A 124 -3.88 -10.20 13.07
CA THR A 124 -2.75 -9.32 12.70
C THR A 124 -1.42 -9.90 13.20
N LEU A 125 -0.31 -9.65 12.49
CA LEU A 125 0.99 -10.33 12.64
C LEU A 125 1.48 -10.54 14.10
N SER A 126 1.20 -9.61 15.03
CA SER A 126 1.62 -9.80 16.43
C SER A 126 0.74 -10.73 17.27
N ALA A 127 -0.41 -11.20 16.76
CA ALA A 127 -1.31 -12.12 17.46
C ALA A 127 -0.87 -13.58 17.36
N SER A 128 -0.08 -13.95 16.35
CA SER A 128 0.07 -15.35 15.93
C SER A 128 1.52 -15.79 15.70
N GLY A 129 2.41 -15.64 16.69
CA GLY A 129 3.74 -16.28 16.64
C GLY A 129 4.60 -15.94 15.41
N VAL A 130 4.34 -14.82 14.75
CA VAL A 130 4.97 -14.38 13.50
C VAL A 130 6.37 -13.85 13.79
N SER A 131 7.32 -14.13 12.91
CA SER A 131 8.66 -13.57 13.00
C SER A 131 8.72 -12.13 12.44
N TRP A 132 8.65 -11.13 13.32
CA TRP A 132 8.86 -9.72 12.96
C TRP A 132 10.19 -9.49 12.23
N SER A 133 11.25 -10.22 12.57
CA SER A 133 12.53 -10.12 11.86
C SER A 133 12.43 -10.55 10.40
N VAL A 134 11.70 -11.65 10.11
CA VAL A 134 11.52 -12.14 8.73
C VAL A 134 10.68 -11.14 7.93
N TYR A 135 9.60 -10.65 8.53
CA TYR A 135 8.77 -9.60 7.95
C TYR A 135 9.59 -8.34 7.64
N LEU A 136 10.35 -7.83 8.61
CA LEU A 136 11.15 -6.61 8.47
C LEU A 136 12.24 -6.78 7.41
N CYS A 137 12.90 -7.93 7.35
CA CYS A 137 13.85 -8.24 6.27
C CYS A 137 13.17 -8.14 4.90
N GLY A 138 11.99 -8.75 4.74
CA GLY A 138 11.19 -8.64 3.52
C GLY A 138 10.83 -7.18 3.21
N PHE A 139 10.37 -6.43 4.21
CA PHE A 139 10.02 -5.02 4.09
C PHE A 139 11.17 -4.17 3.57
N PHE A 140 12.35 -4.27 4.19
CA PHE A 140 13.52 -3.53 3.71
C PHE A 140 13.95 -3.96 2.32
N VAL A 141 13.88 -5.25 1.98
CA VAL A 141 14.11 -5.72 0.60
C VAL A 141 13.14 -5.06 -0.38
N GLY A 142 11.86 -4.95 -0.02
CA GLY A 142 10.85 -4.25 -0.82
C GLY A 142 11.15 -2.77 -1.01
N LEU A 143 11.69 -2.08 0.00
CA LEU A 143 12.11 -0.69 -0.11
C LEU A 143 13.28 -0.46 -1.08
N LEU A 144 14.09 -1.50 -1.35
CA LEU A 144 15.22 -1.41 -2.28
C LEU A 144 14.78 -1.42 -3.75
N PHE A 145 13.48 -1.57 -4.04
CA PHE A 145 13.00 -1.59 -5.42
C PHE A 145 13.32 -0.30 -6.17
N THR A 146 13.44 0.84 -5.48
CA THR A 146 13.90 2.12 -6.05
C THR A 146 15.25 2.00 -6.74
N TYR A 147 16.16 1.13 -6.27
CA TYR A 147 17.46 0.96 -6.93
C TYR A 147 17.33 0.29 -8.31
N SER A 148 16.24 -0.45 -8.55
CA SER A 148 15.92 -1.01 -9.86
C SER A 148 15.69 0.08 -10.89
N ASP A 149 15.25 1.27 -10.48
CA ASP A 149 15.10 2.41 -11.37
C ASP A 149 16.44 2.92 -11.89
N ASN A 150 17.57 2.60 -11.27
CA ASN A 150 18.89 2.97 -11.81
C ASN A 150 19.34 2.08 -12.98
N GLN A 151 18.62 1.00 -13.28
CA GLN A 151 18.96 0.09 -14.37
C GLN A 151 18.22 0.51 -15.65
N PRO A 152 18.92 0.95 -16.72
CA PRO A 152 18.28 1.40 -17.96
C PRO A 152 17.38 0.34 -18.60
N PHE A 153 17.72 -0.93 -18.43
CA PHE A 153 16.88 -2.03 -18.90
C PHE A 153 15.53 -2.06 -18.17
N LEU A 154 15.51 -1.92 -16.85
CA LEU A 154 14.30 -1.96 -16.03
C LEU A 154 13.42 -0.73 -16.26
N GLN A 155 14.02 0.46 -16.41
CA GLN A 155 13.27 1.67 -16.79
C GLN A 155 12.56 1.50 -18.13
N ARG A 156 13.25 1.00 -19.17
CA ARG A 156 12.63 0.79 -20.50
C ARG A 156 11.45 -0.18 -20.43
N VAL A 157 11.56 -1.24 -19.66
CA VAL A 157 10.45 -2.17 -19.42
C VAL A 157 9.33 -1.46 -18.66
N GLY A 158 9.66 -0.80 -17.56
CA GLY A 158 8.72 -0.10 -16.67
C GLY A 158 7.92 1.00 -17.37
N CYS A 159 8.48 1.67 -18.38
CA CYS A 159 7.76 2.66 -19.18
C CYS A 159 6.81 2.03 -20.22
N LYS A 160 7.09 0.81 -20.70
CA LYS A 160 6.27 0.13 -21.72
C LYS A 160 5.12 -0.68 -21.12
N VAL A 161 5.37 -1.37 -20.00
CA VAL A 161 4.39 -2.29 -19.38
C VAL A 161 3.04 -1.62 -19.04
N PRO A 162 2.99 -0.40 -18.49
CA PRO A 162 1.72 0.26 -18.18
C PRO A 162 0.94 0.75 -19.40
N VAL A 163 1.56 0.77 -20.60
CA VAL A 163 0.98 1.36 -21.81
C VAL A 163 0.74 0.25 -22.84
N PRO A 164 -0.49 -0.31 -22.95
CA PRO A 164 -0.79 -1.42 -23.86
C PRO A 164 -0.38 -1.17 -25.32
N ALA A 165 -0.50 0.07 -25.80
CA ALA A 165 -0.07 0.45 -27.15
C ALA A 165 1.44 0.25 -27.40
N LEU A 166 2.27 0.23 -26.35
CA LEU A 166 3.71 0.02 -26.44
C LEU A 166 4.11 -1.45 -26.27
N TRP A 167 3.20 -2.37 -25.97
CA TRP A 167 3.55 -3.79 -25.75
C TRP A 167 4.14 -4.46 -26.98
N SER A 168 3.71 -4.05 -28.18
CA SER A 168 4.28 -4.51 -29.45
C SER A 168 5.73 -4.06 -29.67
N THR A 169 6.21 -3.07 -28.90
CA THR A 169 7.59 -2.54 -28.97
C THR A 169 8.54 -3.24 -27.99
N LEU A 170 8.06 -4.22 -27.22
CA LEU A 170 8.91 -5.00 -26.31
C LEU A 170 9.86 -5.89 -27.11
N THR A 171 11.15 -5.82 -26.80
CA THR A 171 12.13 -6.77 -27.34
C THR A 171 11.90 -8.15 -26.72
N ARG A 172 12.43 -9.22 -27.34
CA ARG A 172 12.34 -10.58 -26.78
C ARG A 172 12.89 -10.67 -25.35
N LYS A 173 14.01 -10.00 -25.05
CA LYS A 173 14.61 -9.98 -23.70
C LYS A 173 13.69 -9.28 -22.68
N GLU A 174 13.11 -8.15 -23.07
CA GLU A 174 12.13 -7.42 -22.24
C GLU A 174 10.87 -8.27 -22.01
N GLY A 175 10.35 -8.93 -23.05
CA GLY A 175 9.19 -9.81 -22.94
C GLY A 175 9.41 -11.00 -22.00
N VAL A 176 10.56 -11.67 -22.10
CA VAL A 176 10.94 -12.76 -21.17
C VAL A 176 11.04 -12.24 -19.73
N PHE A 177 11.62 -11.05 -19.53
CA PHE A 177 11.72 -10.44 -18.21
C PHE A 177 10.33 -10.12 -17.63
N VAL A 178 9.43 -9.52 -18.41
CA VAL A 178 8.05 -9.24 -17.98
C VAL A 178 7.30 -10.52 -17.64
N ALA A 179 7.39 -11.54 -18.50
CA ALA A 179 6.74 -12.82 -18.26
C ALA A 179 7.29 -13.51 -17.00
N GLY A 180 8.61 -13.47 -16.78
CA GLY A 180 9.24 -13.98 -15.56
C GLY A 180 8.78 -13.24 -14.31
N GLY A 181 8.75 -11.90 -14.35
CA GLY A 181 8.26 -11.06 -13.26
C GLY A 181 6.80 -11.37 -12.91
N LEU A 182 5.93 -11.43 -13.92
CA LEU A 182 4.52 -11.82 -13.73
C LEU A 182 4.39 -13.24 -13.15
N GLY A 183 5.22 -14.18 -13.60
CA GLY A 183 5.25 -15.54 -13.07
C GLY A 183 5.64 -15.59 -11.59
N VAL A 184 6.65 -14.83 -11.18
CA VAL A 184 7.08 -14.72 -9.77
C VAL A 184 6.00 -14.04 -8.93
N SER A 185 5.40 -12.95 -9.40
CA SER A 185 4.30 -12.27 -8.71
C SER A 185 3.08 -13.17 -8.55
N LEU A 186 2.71 -13.92 -9.59
CA LEU A 186 1.62 -14.89 -9.53
C LEU A 186 1.91 -16.02 -8.55
N ALA A 187 3.13 -16.57 -8.57
CA ALA A 187 3.53 -17.61 -7.62
C ALA A 187 3.48 -17.11 -6.16
N ALA A 188 3.94 -15.88 -5.91
CA ALA A 188 3.84 -15.26 -4.59
C ALA A 188 2.38 -15.04 -4.18
N ALA A 189 1.53 -14.54 -5.07
CA ALA A 189 0.11 -14.37 -4.81
C ALA A 189 -0.59 -15.70 -4.51
N LEU A 190 -0.32 -16.75 -5.29
CA LEU A 190 -0.86 -18.09 -5.07
C LEU A 190 -0.39 -18.69 -3.73
N GLN A 191 0.88 -18.46 -3.36
CA GLN A 191 1.42 -18.89 -2.07
C GLN A 191 0.67 -18.23 -0.91
N LEU A 192 0.45 -16.90 -0.98
CA LEU A 192 -0.32 -16.18 0.04
C LEU A 192 -1.78 -16.64 0.08
N CYS A 193 -2.43 -16.81 -1.07
CA CYS A 193 -3.80 -17.34 -1.15
C CYS A 193 -3.91 -18.76 -0.59
N GLY A 194 -2.93 -19.63 -0.84
CA GLY A 194 -2.90 -20.99 -0.28
C GLY A 194 -2.73 -21.01 1.23
N GLU A 195 -1.98 -20.05 1.79
CA GLU A 195 -1.88 -19.85 3.24
C GLU A 195 -3.22 -19.37 3.83
N LEU A 196 -3.89 -18.40 3.19
CA LEU A 196 -5.22 -17.95 3.62
C LEU A 196 -6.26 -19.06 3.57
N TRP A 197 -6.20 -19.91 2.55
CA TRP A 197 -7.06 -21.09 2.44
C TRP A 197 -6.83 -22.04 3.62
N ARG A 198 -5.57 -22.35 3.93
CA ARG A 198 -5.21 -23.20 5.08
C ARG A 198 -5.67 -22.61 6.41
N GLN A 199 -5.69 -21.29 6.53
CA GLN A 199 -6.17 -20.57 7.71
C GLN A 199 -7.69 -20.31 7.70
N GLN A 200 -8.42 -20.81 6.69
CA GLN A 200 -9.86 -20.58 6.52
C GLN A 200 -10.26 -19.10 6.45
N MET A 201 -9.35 -18.24 6.02
CA MET A 201 -9.55 -16.79 5.90
C MET A 201 -10.02 -16.34 4.52
N LEU A 202 -10.05 -17.25 3.53
CA LEU A 202 -10.30 -16.89 2.13
C LEU A 202 -11.67 -16.21 1.92
N THR A 203 -12.74 -16.72 2.54
CA THR A 203 -14.09 -16.13 2.38
C THR A 203 -14.12 -14.68 2.85
N ARG A 204 -13.43 -14.36 3.96
CA ARG A 204 -13.36 -12.99 4.50
C ARG A 204 -12.55 -12.07 3.60
N LEU A 205 -11.41 -12.55 3.08
CA LEU A 205 -10.64 -11.80 2.10
C LEU A 205 -11.50 -11.46 0.87
N VAL A 206 -12.21 -12.45 0.33
CA VAL A 206 -13.07 -12.26 -0.85
C VAL A 206 -14.16 -11.22 -0.58
N THR A 207 -14.78 -11.23 0.61
CA THR A 207 -15.76 -10.22 1.00
C THR A 207 -15.12 -8.83 1.07
N ASN A 208 -13.98 -8.68 1.75
CA ASN A 208 -13.34 -7.38 1.95
C ASN A 208 -12.75 -6.82 0.64
N LEU A 209 -12.14 -7.67 -0.18
CA LEU A 209 -11.67 -7.32 -1.52
C LEU A 209 -12.86 -6.96 -2.42
N GLY A 210 -13.96 -7.71 -2.34
CA GLY A 210 -15.20 -7.41 -3.05
C GLY A 210 -15.76 -6.04 -2.68
N LEU A 211 -15.77 -5.68 -1.39
CA LEU A 211 -16.17 -4.35 -0.92
C LEU A 211 -15.25 -3.26 -1.44
N LEU A 212 -13.93 -3.46 -1.36
CA LEU A 212 -12.94 -2.51 -1.84
C LEU A 212 -13.07 -2.28 -3.36
N LEU A 213 -13.14 -3.37 -4.14
CA LEU A 213 -13.35 -3.33 -5.59
C LEU A 213 -14.69 -2.70 -5.95
N SER A 214 -15.75 -2.93 -5.16
CA SER A 214 -17.05 -2.30 -5.37
C SER A 214 -17.00 -0.79 -5.10
N ALA A 215 -16.26 -0.36 -4.08
CA ALA A 215 -16.06 1.05 -3.77
C ALA A 215 -15.28 1.76 -4.90
N PHE A 216 -14.19 1.15 -5.37
CA PHE A 216 -13.47 1.62 -6.56
C PHE A 216 -14.39 1.66 -7.79
N GLY A 217 -15.11 0.56 -8.06
CA GLY A 217 -16.03 0.46 -9.18
C GLY A 217 -17.14 1.53 -9.15
N ALA A 218 -17.75 1.77 -7.98
CA ALA A 218 -18.76 2.80 -7.78
C ALA A 218 -18.18 4.21 -8.00
N TYR A 219 -16.97 4.48 -7.52
CA TYR A 219 -16.27 5.74 -7.79
C TYR A 219 -16.02 5.93 -9.30
N TYR A 220 -15.50 4.90 -9.99
CA TYR A 220 -15.26 4.92 -11.43
C TYR A 220 -16.57 5.15 -12.21
N LEU A 221 -17.64 4.47 -11.83
CA LEU A 221 -18.97 4.63 -12.43
C LEU A 221 -19.55 6.04 -12.19
N HIS A 222 -19.40 6.59 -10.98
CA HIS A 222 -19.83 7.95 -10.65
C HIS A 222 -19.07 9.00 -11.49
N LYS A 223 -17.75 8.86 -11.61
CA LYS A 223 -16.92 9.77 -12.41
C LYS A 223 -17.14 9.63 -13.92
N ALA A 224 -17.37 8.41 -14.43
CA ALA A 224 -17.69 8.16 -15.83
C ALA A 224 -18.98 8.84 -16.29
N ARG A 225 -19.93 9.07 -15.37
CA ARG A 225 -21.18 9.80 -15.63
C ARG A 225 -21.01 11.32 -15.72
N GLY A 226 -19.85 11.87 -15.33
CA GLY A 226 -19.65 13.32 -15.16
C GLY A 226 -18.84 14.05 -16.24
N LYS A 227 -17.89 13.41 -16.94
CA LYS A 227 -17.02 14.05 -17.97
C LYS A 227 -16.48 13.02 -18.98
N ARG A 228 -16.10 13.47 -20.19
CA ARG A 228 -15.32 12.69 -21.17
C ARG A 228 -13.99 12.26 -20.55
N TRP A 229 -13.92 11.02 -20.10
CA TRP A 229 -12.68 10.40 -19.64
C TRP A 229 -11.76 10.15 -20.83
N ARG A 230 -10.52 10.59 -20.74
CA ARG A 230 -9.43 9.98 -21.51
C ARG A 230 -8.70 9.03 -20.57
N PHE A 231 -8.74 7.74 -20.86
CA PHE A 231 -8.01 6.70 -20.12
C PHE A 231 -6.52 7.03 -19.97
N SER A 232 -5.98 7.88 -20.83
CA SER A 232 -4.62 8.40 -20.76
C SER A 232 -4.33 9.34 -19.57
N GLU A 233 -5.36 9.87 -18.89
CA GLU A 233 -5.19 10.78 -17.73
C GLU A 233 -5.15 10.01 -16.40
N ILE A 234 -5.47 8.72 -16.41
CA ILE A 234 -5.30 7.81 -15.29
C ILE A 234 -3.97 7.14 -15.53
N GLY A 235 -2.92 7.65 -14.89
CA GLY A 235 -1.64 6.97 -14.91
C GLY A 235 -1.77 5.68 -14.10
N VAL A 236 -2.25 4.60 -14.72
CA VAL A 236 -2.34 3.29 -14.07
C VAL A 236 -0.92 2.81 -13.78
N HIS A 237 -0.39 3.20 -12.63
CA HIS A 237 0.92 2.77 -12.17
C HIS A 237 0.79 1.32 -11.72
N PHE A 238 1.09 0.41 -12.65
CA PHE A 238 0.84 -1.03 -12.54
C PHE A 238 1.41 -1.65 -11.24
N HIS A 239 2.49 -1.08 -10.67
CA HIS A 239 3.05 -1.53 -9.39
C HIS A 239 2.18 -1.16 -8.17
N HIS A 240 1.36 -0.11 -8.22
CA HIS A 240 0.34 0.15 -7.19
C HIS A 240 -0.84 -0.81 -7.27
N TYR A 241 -1.17 -1.31 -8.47
CA TYR A 241 -2.36 -2.14 -8.71
C TYR A 241 -2.10 -3.65 -8.63
N ILE A 242 -0.91 -4.13 -9.04
CA ILE A 242 -0.43 -5.48 -8.72
C ILE A 242 -0.40 -5.65 -7.20
N ASN A 243 0.11 -4.64 -6.49
CA ASN A 243 0.02 -4.60 -5.03
C ASN A 243 -1.42 -4.38 -4.57
N GLY A 244 -2.24 -3.63 -5.30
CA GLY A 244 -3.66 -3.34 -5.04
C GLY A 244 -4.51 -4.56 -4.65
N GLY A 245 -4.40 -5.65 -5.42
CA GLY A 245 -5.08 -6.90 -5.13
C GLY A 245 -4.51 -7.66 -3.92
N LEU A 246 -3.25 -7.38 -3.56
CA LEU A 246 -2.54 -7.94 -2.41
C LEU A 246 -2.51 -6.97 -1.21
N LEU A 247 -3.02 -5.74 -1.35
CA LEU A 247 -3.09 -4.75 -0.26
C LEU A 247 -3.87 -5.34 0.92
N PRO A 248 -5.03 -6.01 0.70
CA PRO A 248 -5.74 -6.69 1.78
C PRO A 248 -5.02 -7.91 2.34
N LEU A 249 -3.75 -8.14 2.02
CA LEU A 249 -2.89 -9.15 2.63
C LEU A 249 -1.75 -8.52 3.47
N LEU A 250 -1.54 -7.20 3.42
CA LEU A 250 -0.38 -6.54 4.03
C LEU A 250 -0.33 -6.62 5.56
N PHE A 251 -1.48 -6.84 6.20
CA PHE A 251 -1.60 -6.96 7.65
C PHE A 251 -2.11 -8.32 8.12
N THR A 252 -2.41 -9.25 7.21
CA THR A 252 -2.83 -10.62 7.55
C THR A 252 -1.68 -11.40 8.18
N ALA A 253 -1.90 -12.08 9.30
CA ALA A 253 -0.86 -12.89 9.88
C ALA A 253 -0.71 -14.22 9.14
N PHE A 254 0.45 -14.42 8.53
CA PHE A 254 0.75 -15.67 7.86
C PHE A 254 1.56 -16.60 8.76
N ARG A 255 1.17 -17.87 8.84
CA ARG A 255 1.90 -18.91 9.57
C ARG A 255 2.93 -19.57 8.64
N GLY A 256 3.96 -18.81 8.27
CA GLY A 256 5.04 -19.33 7.44
C GLY A 256 6.04 -18.26 7.02
N ARG A 257 7.33 -18.50 7.29
CA ARG A 257 8.42 -17.53 7.05
C ARG A 257 8.44 -16.97 5.63
N LEU A 258 8.15 -17.79 4.62
CA LEU A 258 8.10 -17.33 3.24
C LEU A 258 6.95 -16.33 3.02
N ALA A 259 5.75 -16.63 3.55
CA ALA A 259 4.61 -15.74 3.42
C ALA A 259 4.82 -14.44 4.21
N GLU A 260 5.43 -14.50 5.40
CA GLU A 260 5.84 -13.32 6.18
C GLU A 260 6.83 -12.44 5.41
N ALA A 261 7.86 -13.05 4.81
CA ALA A 261 8.85 -12.34 4.00
C ALA A 261 8.21 -11.70 2.77
N LEU A 262 7.38 -12.44 2.03
CA LEU A 262 6.66 -11.94 0.85
C LEU A 262 5.73 -10.78 1.20
N GLN A 263 4.99 -10.90 2.30
CA GLN A 263 4.14 -9.84 2.81
C GLN A 263 4.94 -8.59 3.17
N GLY A 264 6.09 -8.76 3.84
CA GLY A 264 7.04 -7.67 4.08
C GLY A 264 7.46 -7.02 2.78
N VAL A 265 7.90 -7.81 1.78
CA VAL A 265 8.30 -7.30 0.45
C VAL A 265 7.18 -6.48 -0.19
N PHE A 266 5.94 -6.99 -0.19
CA PHE A 266 4.80 -6.25 -0.75
C PHE A 266 4.53 -4.94 -0.01
N PHE A 267 4.68 -4.92 1.32
CA PHE A 267 4.53 -3.68 2.10
C PHE A 267 5.65 -2.68 1.80
N GLY A 268 6.89 -3.18 1.66
CA GLY A 268 8.03 -2.38 1.26
C GLY A 268 7.83 -1.75 -0.12
N VAL A 269 7.48 -2.55 -1.14
CA VAL A 269 7.20 -2.06 -2.49
C VAL A 269 6.01 -1.09 -2.50
N TYR A 270 5.02 -1.29 -1.63
CA TYR A 270 3.91 -0.36 -1.48
C TYR A 270 4.37 1.01 -0.97
N VAL A 271 5.10 1.05 0.16
CA VAL A 271 5.62 2.29 0.74
C VAL A 271 6.61 2.98 -0.21
N GLU A 272 7.49 2.19 -0.84
CA GLU A 272 8.45 2.63 -1.84
C GLU A 272 7.76 3.29 -3.03
N GLY A 273 6.79 2.60 -3.63
CA GLY A 273 6.06 3.12 -4.77
C GLY A 273 5.43 4.47 -4.46
N ILE A 274 4.84 4.64 -3.28
CA ILE A 274 4.24 5.92 -2.88
C ILE A 274 5.30 7.00 -2.67
N ALA A 275 6.42 6.68 -2.05
CA ALA A 275 7.51 7.62 -1.84
C ALA A 275 8.18 8.05 -3.15
N VAL A 276 8.38 7.13 -4.08
CA VAL A 276 9.02 7.39 -5.38
C VAL A 276 8.04 8.03 -6.33
N TRP A 277 6.92 7.36 -6.64
CA TRP A 277 6.01 7.68 -7.74
C TRP A 277 4.75 8.42 -7.30
N GLY A 278 4.39 8.36 -6.02
CA GLY A 278 3.13 8.92 -5.50
C GLY A 278 1.93 8.04 -5.84
N MET A 279 0.85 8.16 -5.07
CA MET A 279 -0.42 7.47 -5.36
C MET A 279 -1.25 8.24 -6.38
N ASP A 280 -1.94 7.49 -7.23
CA ASP A 280 -2.94 8.01 -8.15
C ASP A 280 -3.92 8.96 -7.44
N PRO A 281 -4.40 10.03 -8.10
CA PRO A 281 -5.32 11.01 -7.53
C PRO A 281 -6.61 10.42 -6.98
N ILE A 282 -6.97 9.22 -7.42
CA ILE A 282 -8.27 8.60 -7.17
C ILE A 282 -8.57 8.42 -5.69
N LEU A 283 -7.54 8.36 -4.84
CA LEU A 283 -7.71 8.22 -3.40
C LEU A 283 -7.93 9.56 -2.67
N PHE A 284 -7.97 10.71 -3.38
CA PHE A 284 -8.27 12.05 -2.86
C PHE A 284 -9.05 12.95 -3.83
#